data_AF-A0A6B3HZY0-F1
#
_entry.id   AF-A0A6B3HZY0-F1
#
_cell.length_a   1.000
_cell.length_b   1.000
_cell.length_c   1.000
_cell.angle_alpha   90.00
_cell.angle_beta   90.00
_cell.angle_gamma   90.00
#
_symmetry.space_group_name_H-M   'P 1'
#
loop_
_entity.id
_entity.type
_entity.pdbx_description
1 polymer ?
#
loop_
_entity_poly.entity_id
_entity_poly.type
_entity_poly.pdbx_seq_one_letter_code
_entity_poly.pdbx_strand_id
1 'polypeptide(L)' 'MSEKNHDDDKLPIRMLHDRVLVRNDTAEGERRSGGGILIPATAAVGRRLAWAVVVAVGQNVRTVEPGDRVLYDP' A
#
# COMPACT_ATOMS: atom_id res chain seq x y z
N MET A 1 -5.32 -23.76 -19.50
CA MET A 1 -5.71 -23.18 -18.19
C MET A 1 -5.16 -21.77 -18.16
N SER A 2 -5.96 -20.80 -18.59
CA SER A 2 -5.53 -19.40 -18.62
C SER A 2 -5.81 -18.79 -17.25
N GLU A 3 -4.78 -18.31 -16.57
CA GLU A 3 -4.91 -17.52 -15.35
C GLU A 3 -5.81 -16.32 -15.66
N LYS A 4 -6.96 -16.24 -14.97
CA LYS A 4 -7.78 -15.03 -14.99
C LYS A 4 -7.04 -13.97 -14.18
N ASN A 5 -6.45 -13.00 -14.86
CA ASN A 5 -6.02 -11.74 -14.24
C ASN A 5 -7.25 -11.11 -13.56
N HIS A 6 -7.29 -11.13 -12.23
CA HIS A 6 -8.33 -10.54 -11.40
C HIS A 6 -8.28 -9.00 -11.35
N ASP A 7 -7.46 -8.36 -12.18
CA ASP A 7 -7.22 -6.92 -12.12
C ASP A 7 -8.41 -6.06 -12.56
N ASP A 8 -9.44 -6.65 -13.17
CA ASP A 8 -10.68 -5.96 -13.57
C ASP A 8 -11.84 -6.17 -12.59
N ASP A 9 -11.68 -6.97 -11.53
CA ASP A 9 -12.71 -7.08 -10.49
C ASP A 9 -12.63 -5.85 -9.60
N LYS A 10 -13.50 -4.88 -9.92
CA LYS A 10 -13.74 -3.67 -9.13
C LYS A 10 -13.76 -4.02 -7.65
N LEU A 11 -12.80 -3.49 -6.90
CA LEU A 11 -12.69 -3.71 -5.45
C LEU A 11 -14.05 -3.48 -4.78
N PRO A 12 -14.44 -4.28 -3.77
CA PRO A 12 -15.71 -4.13 -3.04
C PRO A 12 -15.69 -2.91 -2.09
N ILE A 13 -14.92 -1.88 -2.43
CA ILE A 13 -14.80 -0.62 -1.71
C ILE A 13 -14.91 0.53 -2.70
N ARG A 14 -15.70 1.55 -2.34
CA ARG A 14 -15.80 2.80 -3.10
C ARG A 14 -15.01 3.87 -2.38
N MET A 15 -14.00 4.41 -3.04
CA MET A 15 -13.25 5.55 -2.55
C MET A 15 -14.09 6.83 -2.60
N LEU A 16 -13.96 7.67 -1.57
CA LEU A 16 -14.71 8.92 -1.43
C LEU A 16 -13.75 10.11 -1.43
N HIS A 17 -14.24 11.26 -1.91
CA HIS A 17 -13.51 12.54 -1.87
C HIS A 17 -12.13 12.44 -2.51
N ASP A 18 -11.11 12.89 -1.79
CA ASP A 18 -9.72 13.01 -2.14
C ASP A 18 -8.87 11.85 -1.59
N ARG A 19 -9.51 10.75 -1.19
CA ARG A 19 -8.82 9.60 -0.59
C ARG A 19 -8.17 8.71 -1.64
N VAL A 20 -7.00 8.21 -1.33
CA VAL A 20 -6.27 7.22 -2.13
C VAL A 20 -6.11 5.95 -1.30
N LEU A 21 -6.43 4.80 -1.88
CA LEU A 21 -6.19 3.49 -1.28
C LEU A 21 -4.90 2.94 -1.88
N VAL A 22 -3.99 2.53 -1.01
CA VAL A 22 -2.69 1.98 -1.39
C VAL A 22 -2.51 0.59 -0.79
N ARG A 23 -1.76 -0.25 -1.50
CA ARG A 23 -1.29 -1.56 -1.02
C ARG A 23 0.19 -1.46 -0.71
N ASN A 24 0.57 -1.77 0.52
CA ASN A 24 1.96 -1.72 0.96
C ASN A 24 2.82 -2.75 0.22
N ASP A 25 4.02 -2.34 -0.21
CA ASP A 25 4.99 -3.25 -0.85
C ASP A 25 5.56 -4.28 0.15
N THR A 26 5.55 -3.96 1.45
CA THR A 26 6.12 -4.79 2.51
C THR A 26 5.01 -5.41 3.36
N ALA A 27 5.11 -6.71 3.64
CA ALA A 27 4.21 -7.37 4.58
C ALA A 27 4.33 -6.75 5.98
N GLU A 28 3.21 -6.41 6.59
CA GLU A 28 3.17 -6.07 8.02
C GLU A 28 3.50 -7.31 8.85
N GLY A 29 4.53 -7.24 9.71
CA GLY A 29 4.95 -8.35 10.55
C GLY A 29 6.33 -8.15 11.19
N GLU A 30 6.81 -9.16 11.93
CA GLU A 30 8.18 -9.18 12.44
C GLU A 30 9.17 -8.94 11.31
N ARG A 31 9.90 -7.84 11.42
CA ARG A 31 10.92 -7.48 10.42
C ARG A 31 12.30 -7.85 10.92
N ARG A 32 13.27 -7.94 10.02
CA ARG A 32 14.67 -8.16 10.39
C ARG A 32 15.47 -6.87 10.22
N SER A 33 16.26 -6.50 11.22
CA SER A 33 17.23 -5.40 11.09
C SER A 33 18.32 -5.76 10.07
N GLY A 34 19.09 -4.78 9.59
CA GLY A 34 20.23 -5.04 8.70
C GLY A 34 21.29 -5.99 9.32
N GLY A 35 21.37 -6.04 10.66
CA GLY A 35 22.22 -6.97 11.41
C GLY A 35 21.57 -8.32 11.73
N GLY A 36 20.38 -8.61 11.19
CA GLY A 36 19.76 -9.92 11.32
C GLY A 36 18.82 -10.11 12.51
N ILE A 37 18.56 -9.07 13.33
CA ILE A 37 17.74 -9.16 14.54
C ILE A 37 16.26 -9.07 14.19
N LEU A 38 15.45 -9.98 14.74
CA LEU A 38 14.00 -9.92 14.63
C LEU A 38 13.46 -8.76 15.47
N ILE A 39 12.72 -7.84 14.84
CA ILE A 39 12.06 -6.70 15.47
C ILE A 39 10.56 -6.99 15.47
N PRO A 40 9.90 -7.08 16.65
CA PRO A 40 8.48 -7.34 16.74
C PRO A 40 7.65 -6.17 16.19
N ALA A 41 6.44 -6.46 15.72
CA ALA A 41 5.54 -5.46 15.15
C ALA A 41 5.18 -4.32 16.12
N THR A 42 5.31 -4.55 17.44
CA THR A 42 5.04 -3.56 18.49
C THR A 42 6.19 -2.57 18.73
N ALA A 43 7.37 -2.80 18.15
CA ALA A 43 8.49 -1.90 18.32
C ALA A 43 8.28 -0.61 17.52
N ALA A 44 8.15 0.52 18.22
CA ALA A 44 8.01 1.83 17.59
C ALA A 44 9.28 2.19 16.83
N VAL A 45 9.18 2.20 15.50
CA VAL A 45 10.20 2.74 14.61
C VAL A 45 9.79 4.18 14.34
N GLY A 46 10.70 5.13 14.52
CA GLY A 46 10.40 6.53 14.19
C GLY A 46 9.83 6.69 12.77
N ARG A 47 9.11 7.80 12.54
CA ARG A 47 8.41 8.12 11.28
C ARG A 47 9.29 7.87 10.06
N ARG A 48 9.06 6.75 9.38
CA ARG A 48 9.72 6.38 8.15
C ARG A 48 8.67 6.33 7.06
N LEU A 49 8.92 7.06 5.98
CA LEU A 49 8.08 6.99 4.81
C LEU A 49 8.07 5.58 4.23
N ALA A 50 6.89 5.15 3.78
CA ALA A 50 6.65 3.84 3.21
C ALA A 50 6.32 3.94 1.71
N TRP A 51 6.84 3.00 0.94
CA TRP A 51 6.47 2.83 -0.46
C TRP A 51 5.23 1.92 -0.56
N ALA A 52 4.33 2.27 -1.48
CA ALA A 52 3.14 1.48 -1.77
C ALA A 52 2.69 1.69 -3.22
N VAL A 53 1.78 0.82 -3.67
CA VAL A 53 1.13 0.91 -4.98
C VAL A 53 -0.31 1.38 -4.81
N VAL A 54 -0.74 2.36 -5.60
CA VAL A 54 -2.13 2.83 -5.62
C VAL A 54 -3.03 1.74 -6.19
N VAL A 55 -4.11 1.41 -5.46
CA VAL A 55 -5.08 0.38 -5.90
C VAL A 55 -6.49 0.95 -6.11
N ALA A 56 -6.79 2.12 -5.56
CA ALA A 56 -8.01 2.87 -5.89
C ALA A 56 -7.86 4.36 -5.57
N VAL A 57 -8.60 5.21 -6.29
CA VAL A 57 -8.60 6.67 -6.12
C VAL A 57 -10.02 7.20 -5.95
N GLY A 58 -10.20 8.21 -5.08
CA GLY A 58 -11.46 8.92 -4.89
C GLY A 58 -11.74 9.89 -6.05
N GLN A 59 -13.01 10.25 -6.23
CA GLN A 59 -13.45 11.03 -7.41
C GLN A 59 -12.88 12.46 -7.51
N ASN A 60 -12.21 12.97 -6.47
CA ASN A 60 -11.54 14.29 -6.50
C ASN A 60 -10.02 14.18 -6.72
N VAL A 61 -9.44 12.98 -6.69
CA VAL A 61 -8.01 12.78 -6.91
C VAL A 61 -7.72 12.86 -8.41
N ARG A 62 -6.75 13.69 -8.80
CA ARG A 62 -6.37 13.93 -10.20
C ARG A 62 -4.88 13.75 -10.49
N THR A 63 -4.09 13.50 -9.45
CA THR A 63 -2.62 13.54 -9.47
C THR A 63 -1.96 12.18 -9.53
N VAL A 64 -2.72 11.10 -9.29
CA VAL A 64 -2.25 9.71 -9.31
C VAL A 64 -3.33 8.79 -9.87
N GLU A 65 -2.92 7.64 -10.40
CA GLU A 65 -3.79 6.61 -10.96
C GLU A 65 -3.50 5.24 -10.32
N PRO A 66 -4.47 4.29 -10.34
CA PRO A 66 -4.20 2.91 -9.94
C PRO A 66 -3.00 2.33 -10.70
N GLY A 67 -2.09 1.69 -9.96
CA GLY A 67 -0.80 1.20 -10.47
C GLY A 67 0.39 2.10 -10.16
N ASP A 68 0.17 3.38 -9.84
CA ASP A 68 1.25 4.29 -9.48
C ASP A 68 1.96 3.87 -8.20
N ARG A 69 3.29 4.09 -8.18
CA ARG A 69 4.12 3.88 -6.99
C ARG A 69 4.29 5.18 -6.22
N VAL A 70 3.83 5.18 -4.97
CA VAL A 70 3.76 6.38 -4.12
C VAL A 70 4.55 6.21 -2.82
N LEU A 71 5.06 7.32 -2.30
CA LEU A 71 5.75 7.40 -1.00
C LEU A 71 4.86 8.19 -0.03
N TYR A 72 4.54 7.62 1.14
CA TYR A 72 3.63 8.21 2.12
C TYR A 72 4.12 8.04 3.56
N ASP A 73 3.56 8.82 4.49
CA ASP A 73 3.78 8.66 5.95
C ASP A 73 2.64 7.77 6.51
N PRO A 74 2.94 6.54 6.99
CA PRO A 74 1.94 5.55 7.43
C PRO A 74 1.30 5.83 8.79
#